data_AF-A0A9P8VTU9-F1
#
_entry.id   AF-A0A9P8VTU9-F1
#
_cell.length_a   1.000
_cell.length_b   1.000
_cell.length_c   1.000
_cell.angle_alpha   90.00
_cell.angle_beta   90.00
_cell.angle_gamma   90.00
#
_symmetry.space_group_name_H-M   'P 1'
#
loop_
_entity.id
_entity.type
_entity.pdbx_description
1 polymer ?
#
loop_
_entity_poly.entity_id
_entity_poly.type
_entity_poly.pdbx_seq_one_letter_code
_entity_poly.pdbx_strand_id
1 'polypeptide(L)'
;MALEWNDTTMALHHLRKNMVLAAGKQTDSRGRPFRLARTTAQRPIIPAREIFNADDGHAAENTPNTAMPSVSECATHLELLETLYVLRQQVLTSESIDTAMGISPKRETKTGRKGDTKTFKDDTLWDRRQPKWAKFVEFAVVRFLDWRASLTSFLGAGKNMADDNLPPLDIIMVWHTFLLNPRLFRNHCQGEELYSIKMPWASIHRNINNDDWTFTRSSAAVRRYEAVSGLKWDLVDQFGAWGTTGSGAGSRQCPQLDIFGIGQSTPTSRVAGDNTAATYCRLFQSLDTGLAAELHNAVIRQTAFVDKMNAHMWIRSPALEGTLSRGIDRYRKFCELLRLSKSVMLVPTLDIDLAWHTHQCAAGQYAQGITALVGRFVNHDDTIGKEDLGDGYGDTRRLFRIHFGKEYQNCGCWDCEMLLSELERAMDTQTGDVDMKSITAKVKEQVAYYRAVEVARRKGRRLPILNSH
;
A
#
# COMPACT_ATOMS: atom_id res chain seq x y z
N MET A 1 -12.12 11.92 4.15
CA MET A 1 -11.57 11.01 5.19
C MET A 1 -10.17 11.42 5.66
N ALA A 2 -9.90 12.73 5.77
CA ALA A 2 -8.62 13.34 6.15
C ALA A 2 -8.58 13.77 7.63
N LEU A 3 -9.21 12.99 8.51
CA LEU A 3 -9.55 13.42 9.86
C LEU A 3 -8.44 13.22 10.91
N GLU A 4 -7.30 12.69 10.52
CA GLU A 4 -6.18 12.48 11.44
C GLU A 4 -4.91 12.67 10.62
N TRP A 5 -4.28 13.85 10.63
CA TRP A 5 -2.99 14.04 9.94
C TRP A 5 -1.87 14.53 10.87
N ASN A 6 -2.16 15.38 11.86
CA ASN A 6 -1.14 15.81 12.83
C ASN A 6 -1.14 14.97 14.11
N ASP A 7 -2.31 14.60 14.64
CA ASP A 7 -2.37 13.67 15.76
C ASP A 7 -1.96 12.25 15.34
N THR A 8 -2.06 11.87 14.07
CA THR A 8 -1.69 10.53 13.55
C THR A 8 -0.21 10.32 13.40
N THR A 9 0.64 11.30 13.08
CA THR A 9 2.09 10.97 13.01
C THR A 9 2.61 10.63 14.41
N MET A 10 2.18 11.41 15.42
CA MET A 10 2.47 11.10 16.82
C MET A 10 1.66 9.89 17.31
N ALA A 11 0.36 9.77 17.01
CA ALA A 11 -0.49 8.65 17.42
C ALA A 11 -0.15 7.35 16.69
N LEU A 12 0.36 7.34 15.47
CA LEU A 12 0.92 6.18 14.76
C LEU A 12 2.29 5.83 15.33
N HIS A 13 3.12 6.82 15.68
CA HIS A 13 4.36 6.55 16.41
C HIS A 13 4.07 6.05 17.84
N HIS A 14 2.96 6.46 18.46
CA HIS A 14 2.45 6.02 19.75
C HIS A 14 1.64 4.73 19.67
N LEU A 15 0.94 4.40 18.59
CA LEU A 15 0.23 3.14 18.31
C LEU A 15 1.24 2.07 17.90
N ARG A 16 2.22 2.41 17.05
CA ARG A 16 3.42 1.61 16.80
C ARG A 16 4.17 1.37 18.10
N LYS A 17 4.29 2.36 18.99
CA LYS A 17 4.81 2.14 20.34
C LYS A 17 3.86 1.32 21.21
N ASN A 18 2.56 1.51 21.22
CA ASN A 18 1.65 0.86 22.17
C ASN A 18 1.32 -0.59 21.76
N MET A 19 1.13 -0.88 20.48
CA MET A 19 1.03 -2.26 19.95
C MET A 19 2.35 -3.03 20.09
N VAL A 20 3.51 -2.36 20.03
CA VAL A 20 4.83 -3.03 20.11
C VAL A 20 5.45 -3.01 21.53
N LEU A 21 5.10 -2.06 22.40
CA LEU A 21 5.59 -1.92 23.78
C LEU A 21 4.68 -2.56 24.81
N ALA A 22 3.38 -2.78 24.53
CA ALA A 22 2.56 -3.66 25.36
C ALA A 22 3.06 -5.13 25.34
N ALA A 23 3.97 -5.47 24.41
CA ALA A 23 4.60 -6.79 24.28
C ALA A 23 5.85 -6.98 25.16
N GLY A 24 5.84 -6.45 26.38
CA GLY A 24 6.85 -6.70 27.40
C GLY A 24 6.73 -8.14 27.95
N LYS A 25 7.31 -9.09 27.21
CA LYS A 25 7.28 -10.57 27.35
C LYS A 25 6.19 -11.22 26.50
N GLN A 26 6.59 -11.67 25.31
CA GLN A 26 5.75 -12.43 24.39
C GLN A 26 5.63 -13.87 24.89
N THR A 27 4.69 -14.05 25.80
CA THR A 27 4.35 -15.32 26.41
C THR A 27 3.05 -15.85 25.84
N ASP A 28 2.86 -17.17 25.90
CA ASP A 28 1.58 -17.82 25.65
C ASP A 28 0.51 -17.32 26.65
N SER A 29 -0.73 -17.76 26.47
CA SER A 29 -1.87 -17.45 27.35
C SER A 29 -1.64 -17.81 28.83
N ARG A 30 -0.62 -18.62 29.12
CA ARG A 30 -0.20 -19.10 30.46
C ARG A 30 1.05 -18.39 30.99
N GLY A 31 1.56 -17.37 30.30
CA GLY A 31 2.73 -16.61 30.75
C GLY A 31 4.08 -17.29 30.46
N ARG A 32 4.12 -18.34 29.64
CA ARG A 32 5.36 -19.05 29.26
C ARG A 32 5.90 -18.54 27.93
N PRO A 33 7.23 -18.44 27.72
CA PRO A 33 7.78 -18.03 26.43
C PRO A 33 7.38 -18.98 25.30
N PHE A 34 7.12 -18.46 24.10
CA PHE A 34 6.95 -19.29 22.91
C PHE A 34 8.27 -20.00 22.55
N ARG A 35 8.17 -21.24 22.07
CA ARG A 35 9.30 -21.92 21.44
C ARG A 35 9.68 -21.17 20.15
N LEU A 36 10.96 -21.16 19.78
CA LEU A 36 11.45 -20.43 18.60
C LEU A 36 11.83 -21.40 17.47
N ALA A 37 11.46 -21.07 16.24
CA ALA A 37 11.87 -21.78 15.03
C ALA A 37 13.41 -21.85 14.95
N ARG A 38 13.96 -23.06 14.80
CA ARG A 38 15.40 -23.33 14.63
C ARG A 38 15.80 -23.35 13.15
N THR A 39 14.87 -23.74 12.28
CA THR A 39 15.08 -23.86 10.84
C THR A 39 14.03 -23.07 10.07
N THR A 40 14.28 -22.79 8.79
CA THR A 40 13.33 -22.10 7.91
C THR A 40 12.02 -22.89 7.75
N ALA A 41 12.11 -24.23 7.68
CA ALA A 41 10.94 -25.11 7.59
C ALA A 41 10.02 -25.06 8.83
N GLN A 42 10.53 -24.60 9.98
CA GLN A 42 9.74 -24.42 11.19
C GLN A 42 9.07 -23.05 11.28
N ARG A 43 9.40 -22.12 10.39
CA ARG A 43 8.81 -20.78 10.43
C ARG A 43 7.32 -20.86 10.07
N PRO A 44 6.45 -20.16 10.82
CA PRO A 44 5.04 -20.08 10.45
C PRO A 44 4.89 -19.33 9.12
N ILE A 45 4.00 -19.83 8.27
CA ILE A 45 3.60 -19.16 7.04
C ILE A 45 2.38 -18.31 7.38
N ILE A 46 2.59 -16.99 7.47
CA ILE A 46 1.53 -16.00 7.76
C ILE A 46 1.65 -14.88 6.73
N PRO A 47 0.58 -14.58 5.96
CA PRO A 47 -0.70 -15.29 5.94
C PRO A 47 -0.59 -16.70 5.33
N ALA A 48 -1.62 -17.52 5.51
CA ALA A 48 -1.72 -18.85 4.92
C ALA A 48 -1.71 -18.76 3.38
N ARG A 49 -1.10 -19.71 2.67
CA ARG A 49 -0.93 -19.62 1.21
C ARG A 49 -2.25 -19.69 0.46
N GLU A 50 -3.18 -20.42 1.04
CA GLU A 50 -4.47 -20.77 0.47
C GLU A 50 -5.33 -19.52 0.22
N ILE A 51 -5.12 -18.45 1.01
CA ILE A 51 -5.87 -17.21 0.84
C ILE A 51 -5.59 -16.51 -0.49
N PHE A 52 -4.45 -16.77 -1.12
CA PHE A 52 -4.06 -16.16 -2.39
C PHE A 52 -4.40 -17.01 -3.61
N ASN A 53 -4.97 -18.20 -3.40
CA ASN A 53 -5.47 -19.01 -4.51
C ASN A 53 -6.65 -18.25 -5.13
N ALA A 54 -6.53 -17.92 -6.43
CA ALA A 54 -7.64 -17.33 -7.15
C ALA A 54 -8.75 -18.38 -7.29
N ASP A 55 -9.97 -18.06 -6.86
CA ASP A 55 -11.14 -18.72 -7.43
C ASP A 55 -11.29 -18.14 -8.85
N ASP A 56 -10.76 -18.85 -9.84
CA ASP A 56 -10.95 -18.54 -11.25
C ASP A 56 -12.41 -18.82 -11.64
N GLY A 57 -13.32 -17.99 -11.12
CA GLY A 57 -14.69 -17.94 -11.56
C GLY A 57 -14.72 -17.44 -12.99
N HIS A 58 -14.81 -18.38 -13.95
CA HIS A 58 -15.05 -18.07 -15.35
C HIS A 58 -16.33 -17.24 -15.50
N ALA A 59 -16.20 -15.93 -15.61
CA ALA A 59 -17.31 -15.07 -16.00
C ALA A 59 -17.62 -15.34 -17.49
N ALA A 60 -18.85 -15.75 -17.79
CA ALA A 60 -19.32 -15.89 -19.16
C ALA A 60 -19.27 -14.54 -19.89
N GLU A 61 -18.73 -14.54 -21.11
CA GLU A 61 -18.31 -13.35 -21.87
C GLU A 61 -19.43 -12.33 -22.23
N ASN A 62 -20.70 -12.60 -21.93
CA ASN A 62 -21.84 -11.82 -22.43
C ASN A 62 -22.68 -11.07 -21.38
N THR A 63 -22.23 -10.97 -20.12
CA THR A 63 -22.94 -10.19 -19.08
C THR A 63 -22.03 -9.16 -18.42
N PRO A 64 -22.53 -7.95 -18.05
CA PRO A 64 -21.73 -7.01 -17.27
C PRO A 64 -21.25 -7.72 -16.01
N ASN A 65 -19.93 -7.82 -15.82
CA ASN A 65 -19.38 -8.49 -14.65
C ASN A 65 -19.67 -7.64 -13.40
N THR A 66 -20.74 -7.97 -12.69
CA THR A 66 -21.11 -7.35 -11.40
C THR A 66 -20.43 -8.02 -10.22
N ALA A 67 -19.41 -8.86 -10.47
CA ALA A 67 -18.69 -9.53 -9.40
C ALA A 67 -18.01 -8.52 -8.47
N MET A 68 -18.10 -8.80 -7.18
CA MET A 68 -17.28 -8.13 -6.18
C MET A 68 -15.83 -8.64 -6.29
N PRO A 69 -14.83 -7.87 -5.83
CA PRO A 69 -13.47 -8.39 -5.73
C PRO A 69 -13.43 -9.58 -4.77
N SER A 70 -12.52 -10.52 -5.05
CA SER A 70 -12.34 -11.71 -4.22
C SER A 70 -11.52 -11.43 -2.96
N VAL A 71 -11.55 -12.38 -2.01
CA VAL A 71 -10.69 -12.35 -0.82
C VAL A 71 -9.22 -12.39 -1.21
N SER A 72 -8.84 -13.22 -2.20
CA SER A 72 -7.47 -13.30 -2.71
C SER A 72 -6.98 -11.97 -3.26
N GLU A 73 -7.78 -11.30 -4.11
CA GLU A 73 -7.42 -9.99 -4.64
C GLU A 73 -7.26 -8.94 -3.54
N CYS A 74 -8.15 -8.92 -2.54
CA CYS A 74 -8.03 -8.00 -1.41
C CYS A 74 -6.82 -8.32 -0.51
N ALA A 75 -6.47 -9.60 -0.34
CA ALA A 75 -5.30 -10.03 0.41
C ALA A 75 -4.01 -9.62 -0.30
N THR A 76 -3.89 -9.86 -1.61
CA THR A 76 -2.74 -9.39 -2.39
C THR A 76 -2.67 -7.87 -2.43
N HIS A 77 -3.81 -7.18 -2.48
CA HIS A 77 -3.83 -5.73 -2.39
C HIS A 77 -3.23 -5.23 -1.05
N LEU A 78 -3.53 -5.89 0.08
CA LEU A 78 -2.86 -5.59 1.35
C LEU A 78 -1.34 -5.83 1.29
N GLU A 79 -0.86 -6.89 0.63
CA GLU A 79 0.59 -7.11 0.44
C GLU A 79 1.23 -5.99 -0.38
N LEU A 80 0.57 -5.54 -1.45
CA LEU A 80 1.04 -4.40 -2.24
C LEU A 80 1.13 -3.14 -1.37
N LEU A 81 0.10 -2.83 -0.58
CA LEU A 81 0.10 -1.66 0.29
C LEU A 81 1.23 -1.71 1.33
N GLU A 82 1.51 -2.87 1.91
CA GLU A 82 2.68 -3.05 2.80
C GLU A 82 4.01 -2.85 2.08
N THR A 83 4.12 -3.36 0.86
CA THR A 83 5.31 -3.19 0.00
C THR A 83 5.53 -1.71 -0.33
N LEU A 84 4.46 -0.97 -0.64
CA LEU A 84 4.51 0.48 -0.87
C LEU A 84 4.86 1.27 0.41
N TYR A 85 4.34 0.83 1.55
CA TYR A 85 4.74 1.40 2.85
C TYR A 85 6.25 1.24 3.07
N VAL A 86 6.79 0.03 2.88
CA VAL A 86 8.22 -0.25 3.03
C VAL A 86 9.07 0.54 2.04
N LEU A 87 8.66 0.64 0.78
CA LEU A 87 9.32 1.48 -0.23
C LEU A 87 9.46 2.93 0.26
N ARG A 88 8.36 3.54 0.74
CA ARG A 88 8.41 4.90 1.28
C ARG A 88 9.36 5.01 2.48
N GLN A 89 9.35 4.03 3.40
CA GLN A 89 10.30 4.03 4.52
C GLN A 89 11.75 3.91 4.06
N GLN A 90 12.04 3.08 3.05
CA GLN A 90 13.37 2.95 2.45
C GLN A 90 13.84 4.28 1.87
N VAL A 91 12.98 4.97 1.09
CA VAL A 91 13.28 6.30 0.55
C VAL A 91 13.55 7.30 1.67
N LEU A 92 12.65 7.41 2.66
CA LEU A 92 12.76 8.38 3.74
C LEU A 92 14.01 8.16 4.61
N THR A 93 14.36 6.92 4.90
CA THR A 93 15.48 6.56 5.79
C THR A 93 16.82 6.39 5.09
N SER A 94 16.86 6.36 3.75
CA SER A 94 18.09 6.16 2.99
C SER A 94 19.10 7.28 3.19
N GLU A 95 20.31 6.92 3.64
CA GLU A 95 21.45 7.82 3.83
C GLU A 95 22.12 8.22 2.51
N SER A 96 22.05 7.37 1.48
CA SER A 96 22.53 7.73 0.14
C SER A 96 21.64 8.80 -0.48
N ILE A 97 20.31 8.72 -0.29
CA ILE A 97 19.36 9.75 -0.72
C ILE A 97 19.49 11.01 0.14
N ASP A 98 19.75 10.88 1.45
CA ASP A 98 20.11 12.03 2.29
C ASP A 98 21.27 12.81 1.67
N THR A 99 22.35 12.10 1.31
CA THR A 99 23.54 12.68 0.67
C THR A 99 23.19 13.35 -0.67
N ALA A 100 22.43 12.67 -1.53
CA ALA A 100 22.01 13.20 -2.83
C ALA A 100 21.15 14.46 -2.72
N MET A 101 20.39 14.62 -1.63
CA MET A 101 19.53 15.77 -1.37
C MET A 101 20.15 16.81 -0.41
N GLY A 102 21.42 16.65 -0.03
CA GLY A 102 22.10 17.58 0.90
C GLY A 102 21.53 17.58 2.32
N ILE A 103 20.89 16.49 2.74
CA ILE A 103 20.34 16.31 4.09
C ILE A 103 21.43 15.68 4.96
N SER A 104 21.80 16.34 6.05
CA SER A 104 22.77 15.81 7.03
C SER A 104 22.23 15.92 8.46
N PRO A 105 22.46 14.92 9.33
CA PRO A 105 22.07 15.00 10.74
C PRO A 105 22.77 16.17 11.46
N LYS A 106 22.00 17.02 12.13
CA LYS A 106 22.49 18.12 12.96
C LYS A 106 22.57 17.67 14.41
N ARG A 107 23.71 17.10 14.80
CA ARG A 107 23.90 16.57 16.17
C ARG A 107 24.58 17.61 17.05
N GLU A 108 23.97 17.91 18.20
CA GLU A 108 24.59 18.72 19.25
C GLU A 108 25.37 17.84 20.23
N THR A 109 26.54 18.28 20.63
CA THR A 109 27.35 17.63 21.66
C THR A 109 27.46 18.55 22.87
N LYS A 110 27.03 18.11 24.06
CA LYS A 110 27.17 18.88 25.30
C LYS A 110 28.02 18.12 26.30
N THR A 111 28.94 18.83 26.95
CA THR A 111 29.78 18.30 28.02
C THR A 111 29.16 18.65 29.37
N GLY A 112 28.91 17.64 30.18
CA GLY A 112 28.36 17.79 31.52
C GLY A 112 29.41 18.27 32.53
N ARG A 113 28.95 18.66 33.73
CA ARG A 113 29.81 19.18 34.82
C ARG A 113 30.91 18.20 35.29
N LYS A 114 30.77 16.91 34.99
CA LYS A 114 31.75 15.86 35.32
C LYS A 114 32.74 15.54 34.18
N GLY A 115 32.68 16.28 33.07
CA GLY A 115 33.47 16.00 31.85
C GLY A 115 32.82 15.01 30.88
N ASP A 116 31.69 14.39 31.26
CA ASP A 116 30.97 13.45 30.39
C ASP A 116 30.38 14.17 29.18
N THR A 117 30.69 13.68 27.98
CA THR A 117 30.18 14.25 26.73
C THR A 117 28.99 13.43 26.22
N LYS A 118 27.86 14.09 25.92
CA LYS A 118 26.68 13.46 25.32
C LYS A 118 26.32 14.12 24.00
N THR A 119 26.12 13.28 22.98
CA THR A 119 25.59 13.69 21.67
C THR A 119 24.08 13.49 21.65
N PHE A 120 23.35 14.55 21.36
CA PHE A 120 21.90 14.56 21.29
C PHE A 120 21.43 14.08 19.92
N LYS A 121 20.22 13.50 19.90
CA LYS A 121 19.55 13.16 18.65
C LYS A 121 19.11 14.44 17.97
N ASP A 122 19.12 14.41 16.64
CA ASP A 122 18.54 15.46 15.83
C ASP A 122 17.04 15.20 15.68
N ASP A 123 16.24 15.86 16.49
CA ASP A 123 14.78 15.70 16.47
C ASP A 123 14.14 16.28 15.20
N THR A 124 14.86 17.11 14.43
CA THR A 124 14.39 17.70 13.16
C THR A 124 14.72 16.86 11.93
N LEU A 125 15.55 15.81 12.07
CA LEU A 125 16.01 15.01 10.94
C LEU A 125 14.86 14.33 10.20
N TRP A 126 13.83 13.88 10.93
CA TRP A 126 12.68 13.21 10.33
C TRP A 126 11.87 14.14 9.42
N ASP A 127 11.62 15.38 9.87
CA ASP A 127 10.87 16.38 9.10
C ASP A 127 11.64 16.79 7.85
N ARG A 128 12.96 16.97 7.98
CA ARG A 128 13.85 17.28 6.85
C ARG A 128 13.96 16.15 5.82
N ARG A 129 13.60 14.92 6.19
CA ARG A 129 13.55 13.76 5.29
C ARG A 129 12.23 13.64 4.53
N GLN A 130 11.14 14.28 4.98
CA GLN A 130 9.83 14.17 4.32
C GLN A 130 9.84 14.59 2.83
N PRO A 131 10.55 15.65 2.41
CA PRO A 131 10.61 16.04 1.00
C PRO A 131 11.16 14.97 0.04
N LYS A 132 11.92 13.98 0.54
CA LYS A 132 12.43 12.88 -0.29
C LYS A 132 11.30 12.11 -0.97
N TRP A 133 10.18 11.92 -0.27
CA TRP A 133 9.06 11.13 -0.80
C TRP A 133 8.40 11.82 -1.98
N ALA A 134 8.06 13.11 -1.86
CA ALA A 134 7.50 13.88 -2.97
C ALA A 134 8.44 13.86 -4.19
N LYS A 135 9.75 14.02 -3.94
CA LYS A 135 10.75 13.97 -5.01
C LYS A 135 10.84 12.60 -5.70
N PHE A 136 10.74 11.53 -4.93
CA PHE A 136 10.72 10.17 -5.47
C PHE A 136 9.46 9.92 -6.33
N VAL A 137 8.30 10.35 -5.84
CA VAL A 137 7.01 10.20 -6.54
C VAL A 137 7.02 10.95 -7.88
N GLU A 138 7.61 12.13 -7.92
CA GLU A 138 7.77 12.90 -9.16
C GLU A 138 8.44 12.07 -10.28
N PHE A 139 9.57 11.44 -9.98
CA PHE A 139 10.26 10.58 -10.95
C PHE A 139 9.49 9.29 -11.25
N ALA A 140 8.82 8.71 -10.25
CA ALA A 140 7.97 7.54 -10.47
C ALA A 140 6.85 7.84 -11.46
N VAL A 141 6.24 9.04 -11.39
CA VAL A 141 5.22 9.49 -12.35
C VAL A 141 5.79 9.62 -13.75
N VAL A 142 6.98 10.22 -13.91
CA VAL A 142 7.66 10.31 -15.21
C VAL A 142 7.90 8.92 -15.80
N ARG A 143 8.42 7.98 -14.99
CA ARG A 143 8.67 6.59 -15.41
C ARG A 143 7.38 5.86 -15.78
N PHE A 144 6.29 6.11 -15.06
CA PHE A 144 4.98 5.54 -15.38
C PHE A 144 4.44 6.05 -16.72
N LEU A 145 4.53 7.36 -16.98
CA LEU A 145 4.06 7.94 -18.24
C LEU A 145 4.87 7.45 -19.44
N ASP A 146 6.20 7.31 -19.31
CA ASP A 146 7.06 6.69 -20.32
C ASP A 146 6.71 5.22 -20.55
N TRP A 147 6.53 4.45 -19.47
CA TRP A 147 6.13 3.05 -19.54
C TRP A 147 4.77 2.87 -20.21
N ARG A 148 3.79 3.72 -19.88
CA ARG A 148 2.46 3.74 -20.49
C ARG A 148 2.55 4.01 -21.99
N ALA A 149 3.34 5.01 -22.40
CA ALA A 149 3.55 5.32 -23.82
C ALA A 149 4.21 4.16 -24.59
N SER A 150 5.03 3.36 -23.90
CA SER A 150 5.74 2.21 -24.46
C SER A 150 5.08 0.85 -24.17
N LEU A 151 3.84 0.83 -23.67
CA LEU A 151 3.18 -0.37 -23.13
C LEU A 151 3.13 -1.53 -24.13
N THR A 152 2.85 -1.26 -25.41
CA THR A 152 2.80 -2.27 -26.47
C THR A 152 4.12 -3.03 -26.62
N SER A 153 5.26 -2.36 -26.41
CA SER A 153 6.60 -2.96 -26.44
C SER A 153 6.84 -3.91 -25.25
N PHE A 154 6.11 -3.74 -24.15
CA PHE A 154 6.20 -4.59 -22.95
C PHE A 154 5.28 -5.81 -23.01
N LEU A 155 4.06 -5.66 -23.53
CA LEU A 155 3.06 -6.74 -23.54
C LEU A 155 3.38 -7.87 -24.52
N GLY A 156 4.06 -7.56 -25.63
CA GLY A 156 4.27 -8.53 -26.70
C GLY A 156 2.97 -9.09 -27.27
N ALA A 157 3.00 -10.31 -27.84
CA ALA A 157 1.84 -10.91 -28.50
C ALA A 157 0.70 -11.32 -27.54
N GLY A 158 0.99 -11.49 -26.24
CA GLY A 158 0.05 -12.07 -25.26
C GLY A 158 -0.95 -11.09 -24.65
N LYS A 159 -0.79 -9.77 -24.86
CA LYS A 159 -1.63 -8.67 -24.32
C LYS A 159 -1.97 -8.74 -22.82
N ASN A 160 -1.27 -9.56 -22.05
CA ASN A 160 -1.48 -9.77 -20.62
C ASN A 160 -0.24 -9.34 -19.83
N MET A 161 -0.47 -8.81 -18.64
CA MET A 161 0.60 -8.54 -17.69
C MET A 161 0.91 -9.80 -16.88
N ALA A 162 2.18 -10.20 -16.86
CA ALA A 162 2.71 -11.42 -16.27
C ALA A 162 4.09 -11.12 -15.65
N ASP A 163 4.67 -12.13 -15.00
CA ASP A 163 5.87 -11.97 -14.17
C ASP A 163 7.07 -11.39 -14.95
N ASP A 164 7.19 -11.70 -16.24
CA ASP A 164 8.31 -11.27 -17.10
C ASP A 164 8.13 -9.89 -17.75
N ASN A 165 6.97 -9.27 -17.62
CA ASN A 165 6.69 -7.92 -18.14
C ASN A 165 6.04 -6.98 -17.10
N LEU A 166 5.97 -7.41 -15.83
CA LEU A 166 5.63 -6.53 -14.72
C LEU A 166 6.60 -5.33 -14.69
N PRO A 167 6.10 -4.10 -14.47
CA PRO A 167 6.98 -2.95 -14.33
C PRO A 167 7.59 -2.87 -12.92
N PRO A 168 8.60 -2.01 -12.73
CA PRO A 168 9.13 -1.63 -11.42
C PRO A 168 8.04 -1.21 -10.42
N LEU A 169 8.31 -1.43 -9.12
CA LEU A 169 7.34 -1.17 -8.04
C LEU A 169 6.85 0.29 -7.99
N ASP A 170 7.71 1.26 -8.29
CA ASP A 170 7.34 2.68 -8.34
C ASP A 170 6.37 2.99 -9.48
N ILE A 171 6.46 2.26 -10.60
CA ILE A 171 5.48 2.35 -11.69
C ILE A 171 4.17 1.66 -11.30
N ILE A 172 4.22 0.50 -10.65
CA ILE A 172 3.03 -0.17 -10.10
C ILE A 172 2.29 0.74 -9.12
N MET A 173 3.03 1.47 -8.27
CA MET A 173 2.46 2.45 -7.33
C MET A 173 1.65 3.53 -8.03
N VAL A 174 2.20 4.15 -9.07
CA VAL A 174 1.52 5.21 -9.83
C VAL A 174 0.34 4.62 -10.59
N TRP A 175 0.51 3.45 -11.23
CA TRP A 175 -0.58 2.77 -11.95
C TRP A 175 -1.75 2.42 -11.03
N HIS A 176 -1.46 1.80 -9.89
CA HIS A 176 -2.42 1.49 -8.83
C HIS A 176 -3.19 2.73 -8.41
N THR A 177 -2.49 3.80 -8.05
CA THR A 177 -3.13 5.04 -7.60
C THR A 177 -3.97 5.70 -8.70
N PHE A 178 -3.54 5.59 -9.96
CA PHE A 178 -4.30 6.10 -11.09
C PHE A 178 -5.62 5.34 -11.26
N LEU A 179 -5.61 4.01 -11.11
CA LEU A 179 -6.83 3.18 -11.12
C LEU A 179 -7.80 3.57 -9.99
N LEU A 180 -7.29 4.02 -8.84
CA LEU A 180 -8.08 4.53 -7.72
C LEU A 180 -8.71 5.91 -7.98
N ASN A 181 -8.51 6.48 -9.17
CA ASN A 181 -9.19 7.67 -9.65
C ASN A 181 -10.00 7.31 -10.92
N PRO A 182 -11.11 6.55 -10.81
CA PRO A 182 -11.72 5.86 -11.95
C PRO A 182 -12.17 6.80 -13.08
N ARG A 183 -12.63 8.01 -12.76
CA ARG A 183 -12.99 9.02 -13.76
C ARG A 183 -11.76 9.56 -14.49
N LEU A 184 -10.70 9.90 -13.75
CA LEU A 184 -9.44 10.39 -14.34
C LEU A 184 -8.84 9.30 -15.24
N PHE A 185 -8.73 8.07 -14.73
CA PHE A 185 -8.21 6.93 -15.48
C PHE A 185 -9.02 6.68 -16.76
N ARG A 186 -10.35 6.68 -16.66
CA ARG A 186 -11.22 6.51 -17.83
C ARG A 186 -11.01 7.63 -18.85
N ASN A 187 -10.99 8.89 -18.43
CA ASN A 187 -10.84 10.04 -19.33
C ASN A 187 -9.54 9.99 -20.12
N HIS A 188 -8.45 9.52 -19.51
CA HIS A 188 -7.15 9.47 -20.16
C HIS A 188 -6.85 8.14 -20.86
N CYS A 189 -7.43 7.01 -20.44
CA CYS A 189 -7.03 5.68 -20.90
C CYS A 189 -8.13 4.89 -21.63
N GLN A 190 -9.40 5.30 -21.69
CA GLN A 190 -10.50 4.46 -22.23
C GLN A 190 -10.27 3.93 -23.67
N GLY A 191 -9.40 4.56 -24.47
CA GLY A 191 -9.01 4.10 -25.81
C GLY A 191 -7.67 3.34 -25.88
N GLU A 192 -7.00 3.13 -24.76
CA GLU A 192 -5.68 2.50 -24.69
C GLU A 192 -5.76 1.05 -24.20
N GLU A 193 -4.77 0.23 -24.57
CA GLU A 193 -4.67 -1.16 -24.09
C GLU A 193 -4.65 -1.23 -22.56
N LEU A 194 -4.03 -0.24 -21.89
CA LEU A 194 -3.94 -0.16 -20.44
C LEU A 194 -5.31 -0.22 -19.74
N TYR A 195 -6.38 0.30 -20.36
CA TYR A 195 -7.71 0.33 -19.76
C TYR A 195 -8.38 -1.05 -19.68
N SER A 196 -7.95 -1.97 -20.54
CA SER A 196 -8.45 -3.35 -20.56
C SER A 196 -7.65 -4.28 -19.66
N ILE A 197 -6.48 -3.85 -19.19
CA ILE A 197 -5.59 -4.65 -18.35
C ILE A 197 -6.05 -4.53 -16.89
N LYS A 198 -6.33 -5.68 -16.27
CA LYS A 198 -6.54 -5.77 -14.82
C LYS A 198 -5.20 -5.68 -14.10
N MET A 199 -5.21 -5.16 -12.88
CA MET A 199 -4.08 -5.31 -11.97
C MET A 199 -3.76 -6.81 -11.82
N PRO A 200 -2.53 -7.25 -12.15
CA PRO A 200 -2.19 -8.67 -12.22
C PRO A 200 -1.86 -9.22 -10.83
N TRP A 201 -2.88 -9.32 -9.97
CA TRP A 201 -2.73 -9.69 -8.55
C TRP A 201 -1.90 -10.97 -8.35
N ALA A 202 -2.17 -12.03 -9.10
CA ALA A 202 -1.42 -13.28 -8.99
C ALA A 202 0.10 -13.09 -9.27
N SER A 203 0.45 -12.28 -10.26
CA SER A 203 1.85 -11.95 -10.56
C SER A 203 2.48 -11.05 -9.50
N ILE A 204 1.73 -10.07 -8.98
CA ILE A 204 2.19 -9.20 -7.89
C ILE A 204 2.48 -10.02 -6.64
N HIS A 205 1.57 -10.89 -6.23
CA HIS A 205 1.75 -11.79 -5.08
C HIS A 205 3.03 -12.63 -5.23
N ARG A 206 3.23 -13.28 -6.39
CA ARG A 206 4.43 -14.10 -6.65
C ARG A 206 5.73 -13.31 -6.60
N ASN A 207 5.69 -12.01 -6.87
CA ASN A 207 6.85 -11.14 -6.86
C ASN A 207 6.99 -10.32 -5.56
N ILE A 208 6.19 -10.57 -4.53
CA ILE A 208 6.37 -9.98 -3.20
C ILE A 208 6.96 -11.02 -2.25
N ASN A 209 8.08 -10.70 -1.64
CA ASN A 209 8.62 -11.49 -0.54
C ASN A 209 7.83 -11.22 0.74
N ASN A 210 7.01 -12.19 1.14
CA ASN A 210 6.20 -12.11 2.35
C ASN A 210 7.02 -11.99 3.65
N ASP A 211 8.34 -12.22 3.67
CA ASP A 211 9.14 -12.07 4.88
C ASP A 211 9.54 -10.63 5.20
N ASP A 212 9.87 -9.84 4.16
CA ASP A 212 10.44 -8.50 4.27
C ASP A 212 9.77 -7.44 3.39
N TRP A 213 8.72 -7.81 2.65
CA TRP A 213 7.99 -6.98 1.71
C TRP A 213 8.85 -6.42 0.57
N THR A 214 9.95 -7.09 0.22
CA THR A 214 10.72 -6.75 -0.97
C THR A 214 10.00 -7.20 -2.24
N PHE A 215 9.95 -6.33 -3.25
CA PHE A 215 9.44 -6.68 -4.58
C PHE A 215 10.58 -7.26 -5.41
N THR A 216 10.43 -8.52 -5.85
CA THR A 216 11.47 -9.26 -6.54
C THR A 216 11.66 -8.78 -7.98
N ARG A 217 12.86 -8.98 -8.50
CA ARG A 217 13.28 -8.54 -9.83
C ARG A 217 13.42 -9.77 -10.75
N SER A 218 12.42 -10.09 -11.57
CA SER A 218 12.63 -11.08 -12.65
C SER A 218 13.73 -10.56 -13.56
N SER A 219 14.77 -11.38 -13.79
CA SER A 219 15.89 -10.95 -14.64
C SER A 219 15.44 -10.61 -16.07
N ALA A 220 14.35 -11.23 -16.54
CA ALA A 220 13.75 -10.93 -17.84
C ALA A 220 13.03 -9.56 -17.82
N ALA A 221 12.22 -9.29 -16.79
CA ALA A 221 11.52 -8.02 -16.62
C ALA A 221 12.50 -6.84 -16.51
N VAL A 222 13.58 -7.01 -15.72
CA VAL A 222 14.65 -6.00 -15.59
C VAL A 222 15.28 -5.72 -16.95
N ARG A 223 15.79 -6.75 -17.65
CA ARG A 223 16.43 -6.56 -18.95
C ARG A 223 15.50 -5.89 -19.96
N ARG A 224 14.23 -6.28 -19.98
CA ARG A 224 13.22 -5.70 -20.88
C ARG A 224 12.97 -4.23 -20.56
N TYR A 225 12.74 -3.90 -19.28
CA TYR A 225 12.52 -2.52 -18.85
C TYR A 225 13.71 -1.63 -19.18
N GLU A 226 14.92 -2.03 -18.82
CA GLU A 226 16.13 -1.22 -19.07
C GLU A 226 16.41 -1.09 -20.58
N ALA A 227 16.14 -2.12 -21.38
CA ALA A 227 16.32 -2.07 -22.83
C ALA A 227 15.32 -1.15 -23.54
N VAL A 228 14.06 -1.12 -23.10
CA VAL A 228 13.01 -0.30 -23.74
C VAL A 228 13.06 1.14 -23.26
N SER A 229 13.16 1.38 -21.94
CA SER A 229 13.13 2.73 -21.37
C SER A 229 14.49 3.44 -21.39
N GLY A 230 15.59 2.68 -21.43
CA GLY A 230 16.93 3.22 -21.20
C GLY A 230 17.14 3.74 -19.76
N LEU A 231 16.23 3.43 -18.83
CA LEU A 231 16.30 3.79 -17.41
C LEU A 231 16.61 2.56 -16.56
N LYS A 232 17.22 2.79 -15.40
CA LYS A 232 17.48 1.72 -14.43
C LYS A 232 16.18 1.20 -13.81
N TRP A 233 16.13 -0.11 -13.52
CA TRP A 233 14.94 -0.72 -12.92
C TRP A 233 14.61 -0.14 -11.54
N ASP A 234 15.61 0.02 -10.67
CA ASP A 234 15.40 0.45 -9.29
C ASP A 234 15.63 1.96 -9.12
N LEU A 235 14.55 2.68 -8.81
CA LEU A 235 14.59 4.13 -8.61
C LEU A 235 15.31 4.54 -7.33
N VAL A 236 15.24 3.72 -6.27
CA VAL A 236 15.89 4.00 -4.98
C VAL A 236 17.40 3.95 -5.15
N ASP A 237 17.91 2.89 -5.79
CA ASP A 237 19.32 2.72 -6.11
C ASP A 237 19.81 3.88 -6.98
N GLN A 238 19.01 4.26 -7.97
CA GLN A 238 19.30 5.36 -8.88
C GLN A 238 19.40 6.71 -8.15
N PHE A 239 18.44 7.05 -7.29
CA PHE A 239 18.45 8.28 -6.50
C PHE A 239 19.67 8.35 -5.56
N GLY A 240 20.01 7.22 -4.93
CA GLY A 240 21.17 7.14 -4.03
C GLY A 240 22.50 7.37 -4.75
N ALA A 241 22.61 6.97 -6.02
CA ALA A 241 23.82 7.14 -6.83
C ALA A 241 24.08 8.60 -7.25
N TRP A 242 23.07 9.48 -7.24
CA TRP A 242 23.27 10.89 -7.58
C TRP A 242 24.17 11.64 -6.58
N GLY A 243 24.29 11.15 -5.35
CA GLY A 243 25.17 11.73 -4.33
C GLY A 243 26.64 11.29 -4.41
N THR A 244 26.97 10.22 -5.15
CA THR A 244 28.32 9.59 -5.10
C THR A 244 29.25 10.02 -6.23
N THR A 245 28.74 10.75 -7.24
CA THR A 245 29.55 11.23 -8.37
C THR A 245 30.17 12.61 -8.09
N GLY A 246 31.26 12.60 -7.32
CA GLY A 246 32.42 13.48 -7.49
C GLY A 246 32.66 14.56 -6.44
N SER A 247 33.69 14.29 -5.65
CA SER A 247 34.50 15.15 -4.77
C SER A 247 35.29 16.22 -5.53
N GLY A 248 34.59 17.11 -6.25
CA GLY A 248 35.20 18.29 -6.89
C GLY A 248 34.40 19.54 -6.56
N ALA A 249 35.04 20.49 -5.87
CA ALA A 249 34.47 21.77 -5.47
C ALA A 249 33.90 22.53 -6.67
N GLY A 250 32.58 22.47 -6.81
CA GLY A 250 31.80 23.12 -7.86
C GLY A 250 30.38 22.59 -7.73
N SER A 251 29.52 23.32 -7.03
CA SER A 251 28.11 23.02 -6.71
C SER A 251 27.46 22.02 -7.66
N ARG A 252 27.34 20.76 -7.23
CA ARG A 252 26.61 19.69 -7.93
C ARG A 252 25.25 19.53 -7.24
N GLN A 253 24.30 20.38 -7.60
CA GLN A 253 22.92 20.19 -7.18
C GLN A 253 22.34 18.95 -7.87
N CYS A 254 21.54 18.17 -7.14
CA CYS A 254 20.53 17.30 -7.73
C CYS A 254 19.87 18.08 -8.88
N PRO A 255 19.61 17.45 -10.06
CA PRO A 255 18.87 18.13 -11.10
C PRO A 255 17.64 18.78 -10.47
N GLN A 256 17.52 20.11 -10.54
CA GLN A 256 16.29 20.82 -10.18
C GLN A 256 15.23 20.53 -11.25
N LEU A 257 14.92 19.24 -11.42
CA LEU A 257 13.85 18.74 -12.25
C LEU A 257 12.60 18.87 -11.40
N ASP A 258 12.05 20.07 -11.29
CA ASP A 258 10.82 20.38 -10.58
C ASP A 258 9.70 20.54 -11.62
N ILE A 259 8.79 19.57 -11.70
CA ILE A 259 7.57 19.58 -12.52
C ILE A 259 6.62 20.72 -12.14
N PHE A 260 6.70 21.22 -10.91
CA PHE A 260 5.83 22.26 -10.34
C PHE A 260 6.44 23.67 -10.40
N GLY A 261 7.67 23.81 -10.91
CA GLY A 261 8.43 25.06 -10.95
C GLY A 261 9.64 24.95 -11.87
N ILE A 262 9.47 25.36 -13.13
CA ILE A 262 10.46 25.36 -14.21
C ILE A 262 11.83 25.92 -13.75
N GLY A 263 12.80 25.04 -13.54
CA GLY A 263 14.22 25.37 -13.54
C GLY A 263 14.79 25.23 -14.95
N GLN A 264 15.07 26.35 -15.62
CA GLN A 264 15.81 26.43 -16.88
C GLN A 264 17.29 26.01 -16.71
N SER A 265 17.53 24.81 -16.21
CA SER A 265 18.87 24.24 -16.14
C SER A 265 18.84 22.93 -16.89
N THR A 266 19.26 22.96 -18.16
CA THR A 266 19.80 21.77 -18.81
C THR A 266 20.83 21.15 -17.87
N PRO A 267 20.66 19.92 -17.38
CA PRO A 267 21.74 19.29 -16.66
C PRO A 267 22.85 19.06 -17.67
N THR A 268 23.94 19.81 -17.50
CA THR A 268 25.17 19.53 -18.20
C THR A 268 25.72 18.23 -17.65
N SER A 269 25.31 17.10 -18.23
CA SER A 269 26.05 15.85 -18.02
C SER A 269 27.42 16.02 -18.65
N ARG A 270 28.45 16.17 -17.79
CA ARG A 270 29.85 15.97 -18.16
C ARG A 270 30.35 14.60 -17.72
N VAL A 271 29.45 13.60 -17.67
CA VAL A 271 29.83 12.19 -17.54
C VAL A 271 29.68 11.55 -18.91
N ALA A 272 30.80 11.33 -19.59
CA ALA A 272 30.82 10.53 -20.80
C ALA A 272 30.24 9.13 -20.48
N GLY A 273 29.04 8.82 -20.97
CA GLY A 273 28.46 7.48 -20.90
C GLY A 273 27.18 7.29 -20.08
N ASP A 274 26.74 8.25 -19.25
CA ASP A 274 25.47 8.11 -18.50
C ASP A 274 24.30 8.78 -19.24
N ASN A 275 23.66 8.01 -20.13
CA ASN A 275 22.48 8.42 -20.90
C ASN A 275 21.25 8.66 -19.99
N THR A 276 21.27 8.22 -18.73
CA THR A 276 20.08 8.19 -17.88
C THR A 276 19.59 9.59 -17.49
N ALA A 277 20.50 10.49 -17.13
CA ALA A 277 20.15 11.88 -16.82
C ALA A 277 19.60 12.60 -18.07
N ALA A 278 20.20 12.36 -19.24
CA ALA A 278 19.72 12.91 -20.50
C ALA A 278 18.34 12.37 -20.88
N THR A 279 18.07 11.08 -20.63
CA THR A 279 16.75 10.47 -20.80
C THR A 279 15.72 11.14 -19.91
N TYR A 280 15.97 11.29 -18.60
CA TYR A 280 15.02 12.02 -17.75
C TYR A 280 14.75 13.42 -18.24
N CYS A 281 15.77 14.18 -18.66
CA CYS A 281 15.54 15.54 -19.16
C CYS A 281 14.60 15.60 -20.34
N ARG A 282 14.77 14.68 -21.30
CA ARG A 282 13.84 14.57 -22.43
C ARG A 282 12.44 14.25 -21.96
N LEU A 283 12.28 13.28 -21.05
CA LEU A 283 10.98 12.87 -20.52
C LEU A 283 10.28 14.01 -19.77
N PHE A 284 11.00 14.71 -18.90
CA PHE A 284 10.51 15.89 -18.16
C PHE A 284 10.08 17.03 -19.09
N GLN A 285 10.70 17.17 -20.26
CA GLN A 285 10.33 18.19 -21.26
C GLN A 285 9.14 17.79 -22.14
N SER A 286 8.87 16.49 -22.30
CA SER A 286 7.86 15.98 -23.23
C SER A 286 6.56 15.54 -22.56
N LEU A 287 6.51 15.47 -21.23
CA LEU A 287 5.36 14.92 -20.50
C LEU A 287 4.19 15.91 -20.40
N ASP A 288 2.99 15.37 -20.28
CA ASP A 288 1.79 16.13 -19.90
C ASP A 288 1.91 16.56 -18.44
N THR A 289 2.22 17.83 -18.23
CA THR A 289 2.44 18.40 -16.89
C THR A 289 1.16 18.44 -16.06
N GLY A 290 -0.02 18.51 -16.70
CA GLY A 290 -1.31 18.50 -16.01
C GLY A 290 -1.59 17.14 -15.40
N LEU A 291 -1.58 16.10 -16.23
CA LEU A 291 -1.77 14.73 -15.76
C LEU A 291 -0.68 14.31 -14.76
N ALA A 292 0.58 14.67 -15.00
CA ALA A 292 1.67 14.34 -14.08
C ALA A 292 1.46 14.95 -12.69
N ALA A 293 0.98 16.20 -12.61
CA ALA A 293 0.63 16.85 -11.36
C ALA A 293 -0.52 16.12 -10.63
N GLU A 294 -1.57 15.74 -11.35
CA GLU A 294 -2.70 14.99 -10.78
C GLU A 294 -2.25 13.62 -10.24
N LEU A 295 -1.44 12.87 -10.99
CA LEU A 295 -0.90 11.57 -10.56
C LEU A 295 0.01 11.69 -9.33
N HIS A 296 0.91 12.67 -9.33
CA HIS A 296 1.77 12.95 -8.18
C HIS A 296 0.93 13.21 -6.93
N ASN A 297 -0.05 14.12 -7.03
CA ASN A 297 -0.90 14.49 -5.90
C ASN A 297 -1.76 13.32 -5.42
N ALA A 298 -2.24 12.47 -6.33
CA ALA A 298 -2.97 11.26 -5.97
C ALA A 298 -2.09 10.30 -5.14
N VAL A 299 -0.83 10.07 -5.53
CA VAL A 299 0.09 9.20 -4.77
C VAL A 299 0.39 9.78 -3.37
N ILE A 300 0.55 11.11 -3.29
CA ILE A 300 0.71 11.78 -2.00
C ILE A 300 -0.51 11.60 -1.11
N ARG A 301 -1.74 11.75 -1.63
CA ARG A 301 -2.96 11.52 -0.84
C ARG A 301 -3.12 10.05 -0.41
N GLN A 302 -2.83 9.11 -1.32
CA GLN A 302 -2.94 7.67 -1.08
C GLN A 302 -2.02 7.19 0.06
N THR A 303 -0.94 7.93 0.33
CA THR A 303 -0.01 7.67 1.43
C THR A 303 -0.72 7.53 2.80
N ALA A 304 -1.75 8.35 3.05
CA ALA A 304 -2.50 8.29 4.32
C ALA A 304 -3.37 7.02 4.45
N PHE A 305 -3.89 6.51 3.34
CA PHE A 305 -4.61 5.24 3.32
C PHE A 305 -3.65 4.08 3.61
N VAL A 306 -2.49 4.06 2.94
CA VAL A 306 -1.42 3.07 3.19
C VAL A 306 -1.01 3.05 4.66
N ASP A 307 -0.84 4.23 5.29
CA ASP A 307 -0.53 4.34 6.72
C ASP A 307 -1.59 3.71 7.63
N LYS A 308 -2.88 3.93 7.34
CA LYS A 308 -3.99 3.32 8.08
C LYS A 308 -3.99 1.79 7.92
N MET A 309 -3.82 1.29 6.69
CA MET A 309 -3.76 -0.15 6.43
C MET A 309 -2.58 -0.81 7.16
N ASN A 310 -1.40 -0.17 7.15
CA ASN A 310 -0.24 -0.61 7.90
C ASN A 310 -0.45 -0.56 9.42
N ALA A 311 -1.21 0.42 9.92
CA ALA A 311 -1.53 0.48 11.35
C ALA A 311 -2.40 -0.70 11.80
N HIS A 312 -3.34 -1.12 10.95
CA HIS A 312 -4.20 -2.27 11.21
C HIS A 312 -3.51 -3.62 11.02
N MET A 313 -2.51 -3.72 10.14
CA MET A 313 -1.77 -4.95 9.81
C MET A 313 -2.67 -6.16 9.54
N TRP A 314 -3.79 -5.99 8.84
CA TRP A 314 -4.73 -7.09 8.59
C TRP A 314 -4.07 -8.28 7.87
N ILE A 315 -3.11 -8.04 6.97
CA ILE A 315 -2.37 -9.10 6.26
C ILE A 315 -1.61 -10.07 7.19
N ARG A 316 -1.35 -9.66 8.43
CA ARG A 316 -0.72 -10.50 9.47
C ARG A 316 -1.69 -10.95 10.55
N SER A 317 -2.98 -10.62 10.42
CA SER A 317 -4.02 -10.98 11.37
C SER A 317 -4.35 -12.48 11.26
N PRO A 318 -4.59 -13.19 12.38
CA PRO A 318 -5.15 -14.54 12.35
C PRO A 318 -6.57 -14.59 11.77
N ALA A 319 -7.25 -13.43 11.69
CA ALA A 319 -8.61 -13.29 11.20
C ALA A 319 -8.69 -12.75 9.77
N LEU A 320 -7.60 -12.74 9.01
CA LEU A 320 -7.48 -12.07 7.72
C LEU A 320 -8.64 -12.40 6.76
N GLU A 321 -8.89 -13.70 6.52
CA GLU A 321 -9.95 -14.15 5.60
C GLU A 321 -11.34 -13.65 6.01
N GLY A 322 -11.69 -13.77 7.29
CA GLY A 322 -12.96 -13.26 7.83
C GLY A 322 -13.05 -11.74 7.75
N THR A 323 -11.96 -11.03 8.02
CA THR A 323 -11.88 -9.56 7.93
C THR A 323 -12.19 -9.10 6.50
N LEU A 324 -11.53 -9.72 5.51
CA LEU A 324 -11.72 -9.39 4.11
C LEU A 324 -13.11 -9.78 3.61
N SER A 325 -13.61 -10.97 3.98
CA SER A 325 -14.94 -11.43 3.60
C SER A 325 -16.04 -10.49 4.10
N ARG A 326 -15.94 -10.05 5.36
CA ARG A 326 -16.85 -9.06 5.94
C ARG A 326 -16.74 -7.71 5.25
N GLY A 327 -15.53 -7.24 4.94
CA GLY A 327 -15.30 -5.99 4.20
C GLY A 327 -15.94 -6.01 2.81
N ILE A 328 -15.80 -7.11 2.07
CA ILE A 328 -16.42 -7.31 0.75
C ILE A 328 -17.96 -7.33 0.86
N ASP A 329 -18.52 -8.02 1.85
CA ASP A 329 -19.97 -8.02 2.10
C ASP A 329 -20.51 -6.62 2.44
N ARG A 330 -19.77 -5.89 3.28
CA ARG A 330 -20.12 -4.50 3.64
C ARG A 330 -19.99 -3.56 2.45
N TYR A 331 -19.02 -3.76 1.56
CA TYR A 331 -18.90 -3.02 0.30
C TYR A 331 -20.06 -3.30 -0.67
N ARG A 332 -20.51 -4.55 -0.78
CA ARG A 332 -21.71 -4.90 -1.56
C ARG A 332 -22.94 -4.12 -1.06
N LYS A 333 -23.14 -4.06 0.26
CA LYS A 333 -24.19 -3.26 0.90
C LYS A 333 -24.01 -1.76 0.69
N PHE A 334 -22.78 -1.28 0.71
CA PHE A 334 -22.46 0.11 0.38
C PHE A 334 -22.84 0.46 -1.07
N CYS A 335 -22.62 -0.44 -2.03
CA CYS A 335 -23.09 -0.27 -3.41
C CYS A 335 -24.62 -0.19 -3.50
N GLU A 336 -25.33 -0.99 -2.70
CA GLU A 336 -26.79 -0.88 -2.60
C GLU A 336 -27.23 0.48 -2.04
N LEU A 337 -26.56 1.01 -1.02
CA LEU A 337 -26.84 2.37 -0.54
C LEU A 337 -26.56 3.43 -1.61
N LEU A 338 -25.48 3.31 -2.39
CA LEU A 338 -25.18 4.21 -3.51
C LEU A 338 -26.30 4.22 -4.57
N ARG A 339 -26.95 3.07 -4.78
CA ARG A 339 -28.09 2.90 -5.69
C ARG A 339 -29.35 3.60 -5.15
N LEU A 340 -29.61 3.44 -3.84
CA LEU A 340 -30.81 3.94 -3.18
C LEU A 340 -30.73 5.44 -2.82
N SER A 341 -29.54 5.97 -2.52
CA SER A 341 -29.34 7.29 -1.92
C SER A 341 -28.56 8.23 -2.84
N LYS A 342 -29.16 8.62 -3.97
CA LYS A 342 -28.48 9.40 -5.04
C LYS A 342 -28.03 10.80 -4.64
N SER A 343 -28.68 11.42 -3.65
CA SER A 343 -28.42 12.79 -3.19
C SER A 343 -27.58 12.87 -1.93
N VAL A 344 -27.17 11.72 -1.36
CA VAL A 344 -26.40 11.67 -0.11
C VAL A 344 -24.96 11.33 -0.44
N MET A 345 -24.03 12.11 0.11
CA MET A 345 -22.61 11.79 0.03
C MET A 345 -22.29 10.63 0.97
N LEU A 346 -22.06 9.45 0.41
CA LEU A 346 -21.71 8.26 1.19
C LEU A 346 -20.21 8.18 1.44
N VAL A 347 -19.82 7.86 2.68
CA VAL A 347 -18.42 7.80 3.12
C VAL A 347 -18.09 6.37 3.56
N PRO A 348 -17.17 5.65 2.88
CA PRO A 348 -16.84 4.26 3.22
C PRO A 348 -16.08 4.16 4.56
N THR A 349 -16.25 3.05 5.27
CA THR A 349 -15.30 2.65 6.34
C THR A 349 -14.04 2.03 5.73
N LEU A 350 -12.97 1.87 6.50
CA LEU A 350 -11.67 1.43 5.98
C LEU A 350 -11.71 0.08 5.25
N ASP A 351 -12.47 -0.88 5.77
CA ASP A 351 -12.71 -2.21 5.18
C ASP A 351 -13.50 -2.14 3.87
N ILE A 352 -14.51 -1.26 3.82
CA ILE A 352 -15.29 -0.98 2.60
C ILE A 352 -14.40 -0.31 1.55
N ASP A 353 -13.58 0.66 1.97
CA ASP A 353 -12.70 1.43 1.08
C ASP A 353 -11.61 0.53 0.48
N LEU A 354 -11.03 -0.40 1.26
CA LEU A 354 -10.12 -1.42 0.73
C LEU A 354 -10.78 -2.27 -0.36
N ALA A 355 -11.96 -2.83 -0.10
CA ALA A 355 -12.68 -3.62 -1.10
C ALA A 355 -13.05 -2.79 -2.33
N TRP A 356 -13.46 -1.53 -2.13
CA TRP A 356 -13.76 -0.63 -3.24
C TRP A 356 -12.51 -0.32 -4.07
N HIS A 357 -11.38 -0.01 -3.45
CA HIS A 357 -10.11 0.19 -4.18
C HIS A 357 -9.71 -1.06 -4.96
N THR A 358 -9.83 -2.26 -4.37
CA THR A 358 -9.56 -3.53 -5.09
C THR A 358 -10.48 -3.69 -6.32
N HIS A 359 -11.77 -3.36 -6.20
CA HIS A 359 -12.71 -3.42 -7.32
C HIS A 359 -12.32 -2.45 -8.45
N GLN A 360 -11.80 -1.26 -8.12
CA GLN A 360 -11.37 -0.25 -9.11
C GLN A 360 -10.13 -0.68 -9.92
N CYS A 361 -9.32 -1.61 -9.40
CA CYS A 361 -8.12 -2.13 -10.06
C CYS A 361 -8.37 -2.98 -11.32
N ALA A 362 -9.62 -3.08 -11.77
CA ALA A 362 -10.03 -3.67 -13.05
C ALA A 362 -10.88 -2.65 -13.84
N ALA A 363 -10.29 -1.51 -14.22
CA ALA A 363 -11.00 -0.30 -14.69
C ALA A 363 -12.15 -0.54 -15.67
N GLY A 364 -11.92 -1.27 -16.76
CA GLY A 364 -12.97 -1.58 -17.74
C GLY A 364 -14.14 -2.38 -17.15
N GLN A 365 -13.84 -3.38 -16.30
CA GLN A 365 -14.87 -4.19 -15.64
C GLN A 365 -15.56 -3.42 -14.52
N TYR A 366 -14.81 -2.63 -13.75
CA TYR A 366 -15.36 -1.74 -12.72
C TYR A 366 -16.37 -0.78 -13.32
N ALA A 367 -16.03 -0.09 -14.42
CA ALA A 367 -16.92 0.88 -15.05
C ALA A 367 -18.24 0.25 -15.52
N GLN A 368 -18.19 -0.95 -16.10
CA GLN A 368 -19.37 -1.69 -16.55
C GLN A 368 -20.17 -2.24 -15.36
N GLY A 369 -19.51 -2.96 -14.46
CA GLY A 369 -20.10 -3.63 -13.30
C GLY A 369 -20.73 -2.66 -12.32
N ILE A 370 -20.03 -1.57 -11.96
CA ILE A 370 -20.58 -0.58 -11.01
C ILE A 370 -21.77 0.17 -11.61
N THR A 371 -21.74 0.46 -12.91
CA THR A 371 -22.87 1.11 -13.59
C THR A 371 -24.09 0.19 -13.62
N ALA A 372 -23.89 -1.11 -13.86
CA ALA A 372 -24.96 -2.10 -13.79
C ALA A 372 -25.51 -2.27 -12.36
N LEU A 373 -24.64 -2.30 -11.35
CA LEU A 373 -25.02 -2.47 -9.94
C LEU A 373 -25.73 -1.25 -9.33
N VAL A 374 -25.22 -0.06 -9.61
CA VAL A 374 -25.64 1.20 -8.96
C VAL A 374 -26.60 2.00 -9.84
N GLY A 375 -26.67 1.71 -11.13
CA GLY A 375 -27.43 2.47 -12.14
C GLY A 375 -26.73 3.73 -12.62
N ARG A 376 -25.47 3.95 -12.23
CA ARG A 376 -24.60 5.05 -12.66
C ARG A 376 -23.14 4.72 -12.40
N PHE A 377 -22.23 5.36 -13.12
CA PHE A 377 -20.81 5.31 -12.80
C PHE A 377 -20.57 5.96 -11.43
N VAL A 378 -19.75 5.30 -10.59
CA VAL A 378 -19.36 5.80 -9.28
C VAL A 378 -17.89 6.18 -9.36
N ASN A 379 -17.56 7.43 -9.08
CA ASN A 379 -16.17 7.86 -8.94
C ASN A 379 -15.73 7.68 -7.49
N HIS A 380 -14.45 7.40 -7.27
CA HIS A 380 -13.78 7.56 -5.99
C HIS A 380 -13.04 8.89 -6.06
N ASP A 381 -13.57 9.90 -5.38
CA ASP A 381 -12.97 11.24 -5.37
C ASP A 381 -12.21 11.43 -4.06
N ASP A 382 -10.90 11.21 -4.14
CA ASP A 382 -9.98 11.31 -3.00
C ASP A 382 -9.53 12.76 -2.72
N THR A 383 -9.97 13.73 -3.53
CA THR A 383 -9.65 15.16 -3.37
C THR A 383 -10.55 15.86 -2.37
N ILE A 384 -11.70 15.26 -2.03
CA ILE A 384 -12.71 15.90 -1.19
C ILE A 384 -12.19 16.11 0.23
N GLY A 385 -12.09 17.39 0.60
CA GLY A 385 -11.61 17.85 1.89
C GLY A 385 -12.52 17.44 3.04
N LYS A 386 -11.99 17.46 4.27
CA LYS A 386 -12.77 17.12 5.47
C LYS A 386 -14.00 18.02 5.63
N GLU A 387 -13.85 19.31 5.35
CA GLU A 387 -14.90 20.32 5.51
C GLU A 387 -16.07 20.09 4.55
N ASP A 388 -15.76 19.63 3.34
CA ASP A 388 -16.74 19.35 2.29
C ASP A 388 -17.52 18.04 2.51
N LEU A 389 -17.05 17.15 3.40
CA LEU A 389 -17.72 15.89 3.71
C LEU A 389 -18.97 16.08 4.59
N GLY A 390 -19.14 17.24 5.24
CA GLY A 390 -20.24 17.51 6.15
C GLY A 390 -20.45 16.39 7.18
N ASP A 391 -21.72 16.01 7.41
CA ASP A 391 -22.09 14.81 8.19
C ASP A 391 -22.25 13.55 7.31
N GLY A 392 -21.62 13.49 6.13
CA GLY A 392 -21.79 12.38 5.18
C GLY A 392 -21.47 11.01 5.79
N TYR A 393 -20.54 10.96 6.74
CA TYR A 393 -20.28 9.74 7.52
C TYR A 393 -21.44 9.38 8.47
N GLY A 394 -22.00 10.35 9.19
CA GLY A 394 -23.16 10.15 10.06
C GLY A 394 -24.40 9.72 9.28
N ASP A 395 -24.63 10.33 8.12
CA ASP A 395 -25.70 9.95 7.19
C ASP A 395 -25.52 8.52 6.68
N THR A 396 -24.30 8.17 6.24
CA THR A 396 -24.00 6.81 5.77
C THR A 396 -24.24 5.80 6.89
N ARG A 397 -23.79 6.10 8.11
CA ARG A 397 -24.01 5.26 9.28
C ARG A 397 -25.49 5.05 9.58
N ARG A 398 -26.27 6.12 9.56
CA ARG A 398 -27.72 6.09 9.79
C ARG A 398 -28.41 5.23 8.73
N LEU A 399 -28.11 5.46 7.46
CA LEU A 399 -28.68 4.71 6.33
C LEU A 399 -28.33 3.22 6.42
N PHE A 400 -27.06 2.88 6.66
CA PHE A 400 -26.62 1.51 6.77
C PHE A 400 -27.36 0.76 7.90
N ARG A 401 -27.53 1.42 9.06
CA ARG A 401 -28.28 0.85 10.19
C ARG A 401 -29.76 0.62 9.85
N ILE A 402 -30.41 1.57 9.21
CA ILE A 402 -31.83 1.47 8.84
C ILE A 402 -32.05 0.38 7.79
N HIS A 403 -31.20 0.30 6.78
CA HIS A 403 -31.40 -0.65 5.66
C HIS A 403 -30.98 -2.08 5.99
N PHE A 404 -29.95 -2.27 6.82
CA PHE A 404 -29.36 -3.60 7.05
C PHE A 404 -29.45 -4.09 8.49
N GLY A 405 -29.92 -3.26 9.43
CA GLY A 405 -29.98 -3.64 10.84
C GLY A 405 -28.60 -3.91 11.47
N LYS A 406 -27.53 -3.33 10.90
CA LYS A 406 -26.14 -3.55 11.32
C LYS A 406 -25.46 -2.22 11.65
N GLU A 407 -24.52 -2.24 12.60
CA GLU A 407 -23.67 -1.07 12.86
C GLU A 407 -22.73 -0.80 11.68
N TYR A 408 -22.57 0.49 11.38
CA TYR A 408 -21.69 0.90 10.30
C TYR A 408 -20.23 0.96 10.73
N GLN A 409 -19.91 1.35 11.96
CA GLN A 409 -18.54 1.35 12.45
C GLN A 409 -18.28 0.11 13.30
N ASN A 410 -17.32 -0.71 12.87
CA ASN A 410 -16.84 -1.86 13.62
C ASN A 410 -15.38 -1.64 14.05
N CYS A 411 -14.96 -2.27 15.14
CA CYS A 411 -13.57 -2.28 15.55
C CYS A 411 -12.79 -3.29 14.70
N GLY A 412 -11.91 -2.80 13.82
CA GLY A 412 -11.06 -3.65 12.98
C GLY A 412 -9.74 -4.10 13.62
N CYS A 413 -9.67 -4.22 14.95
CA CYS A 413 -8.47 -4.75 15.61
C CYS A 413 -8.43 -6.28 15.54
N TRP A 414 -7.25 -6.89 15.69
CA TRP A 414 -7.09 -8.35 15.55
C TRP A 414 -7.94 -9.13 16.56
N ASP A 415 -8.11 -8.62 17.78
CA ASP A 415 -8.91 -9.28 18.82
C ASP A 415 -10.40 -9.31 18.46
N CYS A 416 -10.94 -8.18 18.00
CA CYS A 416 -12.34 -8.07 17.59
C CYS A 416 -12.62 -8.89 16.32
N GLU A 417 -11.78 -8.76 15.28
CA GLU A 417 -11.95 -9.51 14.04
C GLU A 417 -11.81 -11.02 14.26
N MET A 418 -10.89 -11.45 15.13
CA MET A 418 -10.73 -12.87 15.47
C MET A 418 -11.91 -13.40 16.28
N LEU A 419 -12.41 -12.61 17.23
CA LEU A 419 -13.61 -12.97 17.99
C LEU A 419 -14.82 -13.16 17.07
N LEU A 420 -15.03 -12.23 16.12
CA LEU A 420 -16.09 -12.35 15.12
C LEU A 420 -15.95 -13.62 14.27
N SER A 421 -14.75 -13.89 13.76
CA SER A 421 -14.51 -15.09 12.94
C SER A 421 -14.71 -16.40 13.72
N GLU A 422 -14.37 -16.46 15.02
CA GLU A 422 -14.66 -17.63 15.85
C GLU A 422 -16.15 -17.76 16.19
N LEU A 423 -16.84 -16.64 16.41
CA LEU A 423 -18.28 -16.63 16.64
C LEU A 423 -19.07 -17.12 15.44
N GLU A 424 -18.76 -16.60 14.25
CA GLU A 424 -19.36 -17.03 12.98
C GLU A 424 -19.18 -18.55 12.79
N ARG A 425 -17.95 -19.06 12.98
CA ARG A 425 -17.69 -20.50 12.88
C ARG A 425 -18.45 -21.33 13.92
N ALA A 426 -18.58 -20.83 15.14
CA ALA A 426 -19.34 -21.53 16.18
C ALA A 426 -20.83 -21.58 15.84
N MET A 427 -21.39 -20.48 15.32
CA MET A 427 -22.78 -20.41 14.88
C MET A 427 -23.08 -21.34 13.70
N ASP A 428 -22.13 -21.54 12.79
CA ASP A 428 -22.30 -22.43 11.64
C ASP A 428 -22.22 -23.93 12.02
N THR A 429 -21.55 -24.25 13.13
CA THR A 429 -21.20 -25.65 13.49
C THR A 429 -21.91 -26.19 14.72
N GLN A 430 -22.41 -25.33 15.61
CA GLN A 430 -23.00 -25.75 16.89
C GLN A 430 -24.51 -25.57 16.89
N THR A 431 -25.24 -26.66 17.13
CA THR A 431 -26.67 -26.64 17.46
C THR A 431 -26.83 -26.49 18.98
N GLY A 432 -26.64 -25.29 19.53
CA GLY A 432 -26.74 -25.02 20.96
C GLY A 432 -26.14 -23.67 21.38
N ASP A 433 -26.14 -23.38 22.69
CA ASP A 433 -25.52 -22.17 23.23
C ASP A 433 -24.01 -22.16 22.96
N VAL A 434 -23.53 -21.03 22.43
CA VAL A 434 -22.12 -20.83 22.10
C VAL A 434 -21.29 -20.67 23.38
N ASP A 435 -20.27 -21.52 23.56
CA ASP A 435 -19.30 -21.38 24.67
C ASP A 435 -18.35 -20.19 24.43
N MET A 436 -18.83 -19.00 24.84
CA MET A 436 -18.08 -17.74 24.75
C MET A 436 -16.77 -17.77 25.53
N LYS A 437 -16.67 -18.56 26.60
CA LYS A 437 -15.47 -18.64 27.43
C LYS A 437 -14.36 -19.38 26.67
N SER A 438 -14.70 -20.50 26.03
CA SER A 438 -13.79 -21.25 25.18
C SER A 438 -13.33 -20.42 23.97
N ILE A 439 -14.26 -19.75 23.28
CA ILE A 439 -13.94 -18.85 22.16
C ILE A 439 -12.96 -17.75 22.60
N THR A 440 -13.27 -17.05 23.70
CA THR A 440 -12.43 -15.94 24.17
C THR A 440 -11.02 -16.42 24.54
N ALA A 441 -10.89 -17.60 25.17
CA ALA A 441 -9.59 -18.19 25.49
C ALA A 441 -8.78 -18.50 24.22
N LYS A 442 -9.42 -19.09 23.21
CA LYS A 442 -8.81 -19.40 21.91
C LYS A 442 -8.36 -18.14 21.17
N VAL A 443 -9.22 -17.12 21.09
CA VAL A 443 -8.91 -15.81 20.48
C VAL A 443 -7.69 -15.19 21.15
N LYS A 444 -7.67 -15.15 22.49
CA LYS A 444 -6.56 -14.59 23.25
C LYS A 444 -5.23 -15.27 22.94
N GLU A 445 -5.22 -16.61 22.85
CA GLU A 445 -4.02 -17.38 22.53
C GLU A 445 -3.53 -17.14 21.10
N GLN A 446 -4.44 -17.21 20.12
CA GLN A 446 -4.07 -17.03 18.71
C GLN A 446 -3.56 -15.61 18.43
N VAL A 447 -4.28 -14.59 18.89
CA VAL A 447 -3.87 -13.20 18.67
C VAL A 447 -2.54 -12.90 19.37
N ALA A 448 -2.32 -13.43 20.58
CA ALA A 448 -1.02 -13.31 21.27
C ALA A 448 0.11 -13.96 20.47
N TYR A 449 -0.11 -15.15 19.90
CA TYR A 449 0.86 -15.83 19.05
C TYR A 449 1.18 -15.03 17.78
N TYR A 450 0.18 -14.60 17.02
CA TYR A 450 0.39 -13.86 15.77
C TYR A 450 1.10 -12.51 16.03
N ARG A 451 0.74 -11.80 17.11
CA ARG A 451 1.47 -10.59 17.55
C ARG A 451 2.91 -10.90 17.90
N ALA A 452 3.17 -12.05 18.52
CA ALA A 452 4.51 -12.49 18.83
C ALA A 452 5.36 -12.72 17.57
N VAL A 453 4.78 -13.39 16.58
CA VAL A 453 5.42 -13.61 15.28
C VAL A 453 5.74 -12.29 14.58
N GLU A 454 4.78 -11.37 14.49
CA GLU A 454 4.97 -10.11 13.77
C GLU A 454 6.02 -9.20 14.42
N VAL A 455 6.05 -9.11 15.76
CA VAL A 455 7.09 -8.35 16.46
C VAL A 455 8.46 -9.00 16.29
N ALA A 456 8.55 -10.34 16.31
CA ALA A 456 9.81 -11.04 16.07
C ALA A 456 10.33 -10.77 14.65
N ARG A 457 9.43 -10.83 13.65
CA ARG A 457 9.71 -10.50 12.24
C ARG A 457 10.26 -9.09 12.10
N ARG A 458 9.55 -8.07 12.61
CA ARG A 458 9.96 -6.65 12.58
C ARG A 458 11.28 -6.37 13.30
N LYS A 459 11.69 -7.21 14.25
CA LYS A 459 12.96 -7.10 15.00
C LYS A 459 14.08 -7.95 14.42
N GLY A 460 13.85 -8.66 13.30
CA GLY A 460 14.84 -9.59 12.73
C GLY A 460 15.19 -10.75 13.68
N ARG A 461 14.27 -11.16 14.55
CA ARG A 461 14.48 -12.23 15.54
C ARG A 461 13.90 -13.55 15.03
N ARG A 462 14.33 -14.65 15.63
CA ARG A 462 13.77 -15.99 15.36
C ARG A 462 12.27 -16.00 15.67
N LEU A 463 11.48 -16.56 14.75
CA LEU A 463 10.02 -16.53 14.85
C LEU A 463 9.52 -17.54 15.90
N PRO A 464 8.56 -17.14 16.75
CA PRO A 464 7.77 -18.04 17.58
C PRO A 464 7.09 -19.15 16.78
N ILE A 465 7.01 -20.34 17.35
CA ILE A 465 6.19 -21.45 16.85
C ILE A 465 5.10 -21.75 17.86
N LEU A 466 3.88 -22.00 17.34
CA LEU A 466 2.75 -22.36 18.17
C LEU A 466 3.10 -23.67 18.90
N ASN A 467 2.88 -23.70 20.21
CA ASN A 467 3.10 -24.93 20.97
C ASN A 467 1.98 -25.90 20.55
N SER A 468 2.32 -26.91 19.77
CA SER A 468 1.42 -28.04 19.51
C SER A 468 1.09 -28.67 20.86
N HIS A 469 -0.19 -28.61 21.23
CA HIS A 469 -0.74 -29.23 22.43
C HIS A 469 -0.72 -30.76 22.33
#